data_AF-A0A8T5E4E6-F1
#
_entry.id   AF-A0A8T5E4E6-F1
#
_cell.length_a   1.000
_cell.length_b   1.000
_cell.length_c   1.000
_cell.angle_alpha   90.00
_cell.angle_beta   90.00
_cell.angle_gamma   90.00
#
_symmetry.space_group_name_H-M   'P 1'
#
loop_
_entity.id
_entity.type
_entity.pdbx_description
1 polymer ?
#
loop_
_entity_poly.entity_id
_entity_poly.type
_entity_poly.pdbx_seq_one_letter_code
_entity_poly.pdbx_strand_id
1 'polypeptide(L)'
;MSDEWLTISARKYNILSLANKDGYRALILMPLETLKIIIDWTFKSLPDEILIGIDPNKNIKNPKKVEIQYMGCDFQNDLFAGQGYLLGKPHLVNRGDSFSVHHVPEEWNDGLFTKERGVRGSRFTHWLHTHPNAPAIPSMADADAAQWTEGCDMILGIKYSPEGILPWFEDVNGVRRKLNPMEIDKGINTNKKNIGIAKTGHVIHDLELISFHKRGFGVNIILTDDLGNPI
;
A
#
# COMPACT_ATOMS: atom_id res chain seq x y z
N MET A 1 9.51 -12.22 12.27
CA MET A 1 9.18 -13.02 11.07
C MET A 1 10.44 -13.07 10.20
N SER A 2 10.71 -14.17 9.49
CA SER A 2 11.81 -14.20 8.52
C SER A 2 11.47 -13.32 7.31
N ASP A 3 12.45 -12.73 6.63
CA ASP A 3 12.22 -11.92 5.42
C ASP A 3 11.84 -12.76 4.19
N GLU A 4 11.99 -14.08 4.29
CA GLU A 4 11.77 -15.04 3.20
C GLU A 4 10.31 -15.08 2.72
N TRP A 5 9.34 -15.08 3.64
CA TRP A 5 7.93 -15.14 3.25
C TRP A 5 7.52 -13.91 2.43
N LEU A 6 8.02 -12.73 2.80
CA LEU A 6 7.72 -11.48 2.11
C LEU A 6 8.37 -11.45 0.73
N THR A 7 9.60 -11.97 0.61
CA THR A 7 10.29 -12.10 -0.68
C THR A 7 9.54 -13.02 -1.63
N ILE A 8 9.06 -14.18 -1.16
CA ILE A 8 8.25 -15.10 -1.95
C ILE A 8 6.92 -14.45 -2.35
N SER A 9 6.27 -13.75 -1.41
CA SER A 9 5.03 -13.02 -1.67
C SER A 9 5.22 -11.93 -2.72
N ALA A 10 6.34 -11.20 -2.66
CA ALA A 10 6.65 -10.13 -3.60
C ALA A 10 6.84 -10.65 -5.03
N ARG A 11 7.53 -11.77 -5.20
CA ARG A 11 7.66 -12.45 -6.52
C ARG A 11 6.31 -12.84 -7.08
N LYS A 12 5.48 -13.49 -6.27
CA LYS A 12 4.13 -13.92 -6.63
C LYS A 12 3.25 -12.71 -6.99
N TYR A 13 3.33 -11.65 -6.20
CA TYR A 13 2.63 -10.39 -6.45
C TYR A 13 3.05 -9.76 -7.78
N ASN A 14 4.36 -9.72 -8.09
CA ASN A 14 4.89 -9.19 -9.35
C ASN A 14 4.47 -10.02 -10.57
N ILE A 15 4.44 -11.35 -10.47
CA ILE A 15 3.92 -12.22 -11.55
C ILE A 15 2.47 -11.84 -11.88
N LEU A 16 1.64 -11.61 -10.86
CA LEU A 16 0.27 -11.15 -11.05
C LEU A 16 0.20 -9.71 -11.57
N SER A 17 1.10 -8.81 -11.14
CA SER A 17 1.23 -7.45 -11.69
C SER A 17 1.53 -7.48 -13.18
N LEU A 18 2.40 -8.40 -13.61
CA LEU A 18 2.79 -8.55 -15.01
C LEU A 18 1.65 -9.13 -15.85
N ALA A 19 1.02 -10.21 -15.37
CA ALA A 19 -0.08 -10.86 -16.07
C ALA A 19 -1.30 -9.95 -16.25
N ASN A 20 -1.56 -9.05 -15.29
CA ASN A 20 -2.71 -8.15 -15.30
C ASN A 20 -2.34 -6.70 -15.66
N LYS A 21 -1.14 -6.45 -16.21
CA LYS A 21 -0.61 -5.11 -16.44
C LYS A 21 -1.55 -4.21 -17.26
N ASP A 22 -2.31 -4.79 -18.18
CA ASP A 22 -3.22 -4.06 -19.09
C ASP A 22 -4.45 -3.49 -18.36
N GLY A 23 -4.74 -3.95 -17.13
CA GLY A 23 -5.78 -3.37 -16.28
C GLY A 23 -5.37 -2.09 -15.53
N TYR A 24 -4.11 -1.66 -15.64
CA TYR A 24 -3.60 -0.50 -14.91
C TYR A 24 -3.22 0.64 -15.86
N ARG A 25 -3.47 1.88 -15.43
CA ARG A 25 -3.18 3.10 -16.22
C ARG A 25 -1.86 3.75 -15.85
N ALA A 26 -1.22 3.32 -14.78
CA ALA A 26 0.11 3.75 -14.39
C ALA A 26 0.73 2.66 -13.51
N LEU A 27 1.99 2.86 -13.13
CA LEU A 27 2.71 1.98 -12.22
C LEU A 27 3.51 2.77 -11.20
N ILE A 28 3.78 2.15 -10.06
CA ILE A 28 4.62 2.67 -9.00
C ILE A 28 5.60 1.57 -8.55
N LEU A 29 6.88 1.91 -8.42
CA LEU A 29 7.90 0.98 -7.95
C LEU A 29 8.10 1.16 -6.45
N MET A 30 7.80 0.13 -5.68
CA MET A 30 7.93 0.13 -4.22
C MET A 30 9.09 -0.79 -3.81
N PRO A 31 10.19 -0.23 -3.27
CA PRO A 31 11.25 -1.04 -2.69
C PRO A 31 10.73 -1.95 -1.58
N LEU A 32 11.21 -3.19 -1.53
CA LEU A 32 10.81 -4.16 -0.52
C LEU A 32 11.13 -3.66 0.89
N GLU A 33 12.22 -2.90 1.06
CA GLU A 33 12.58 -2.28 2.34
C GLU A 33 11.55 -1.23 2.79
N THR A 34 11.00 -0.43 1.86
CA THR A 34 9.88 0.48 2.16
C THR A 34 8.67 -0.30 2.66
N LEU A 35 8.30 -1.39 1.97
CA LEU A 35 7.17 -2.22 2.38
C LEU A 35 7.41 -2.92 3.73
N LYS A 36 8.63 -3.40 3.99
CA LYS A 36 8.99 -4.01 5.29
C LYS A 36 8.78 -3.07 6.45
N ILE A 37 9.20 -1.81 6.31
CA ILE A 37 9.01 -0.77 7.34
C ILE A 37 7.51 -0.56 7.60
N ILE A 38 6.71 -0.46 6.53
CA ILE A 38 5.26 -0.28 6.61
C ILE A 38 4.59 -1.46 7.32
N ILE A 39 4.95 -2.69 6.96
CA ILE A 39 4.41 -3.91 7.57
C ILE A 39 4.80 -3.99 9.07
N ASP A 40 6.04 -3.65 9.44
CA ASP A 40 6.46 -3.63 10.85
C ASP A 40 5.66 -2.60 11.67
N TRP A 41 5.45 -1.39 11.14
CA TRP A 41 4.59 -0.40 11.79
C TRP A 41 3.14 -0.86 11.91
N THR A 42 2.61 -1.47 10.86
CA THR A 42 1.25 -2.01 10.84
C THR A 42 1.08 -3.05 11.94
N PHE A 43 1.96 -4.05 12.02
CA PHE A 43 1.89 -5.12 13.01
C PHE A 43 2.08 -4.64 14.45
N LYS A 44 2.84 -3.56 14.66
CA LYS A 44 2.99 -2.90 15.97
C LYS A 44 1.77 -2.07 16.37
N SER A 45 0.95 -1.67 15.40
CA SER A 45 -0.18 -0.76 15.62
C SER A 45 -1.53 -1.47 15.69
N LEU A 46 -1.60 -2.74 15.26
CA LEU A 46 -2.83 -3.54 15.38
C LEU A 46 -3.41 -3.48 16.81
N PRO A 47 -4.74 -3.27 16.96
CA PRO A 47 -5.76 -3.31 15.91
C PRO A 47 -6.00 -1.98 15.18
N ASP A 48 -5.23 -0.93 15.47
CA ASP A 48 -5.46 0.41 14.95
C ASP A 48 -5.04 0.55 13.48
N GLU A 49 -5.70 1.48 12.80
CA GLU A 49 -5.31 1.92 11.47
C GLU A 49 -4.19 2.97 11.58
N ILE A 50 -3.28 2.95 10.61
CA ILE A 50 -2.19 3.93 10.50
C ILE A 50 -2.21 4.62 9.15
N LEU A 51 -1.82 5.90 9.17
CA LEU A 51 -1.61 6.70 7.97
C LEU A 51 -0.11 6.90 7.74
N ILE A 52 0.33 6.66 6.52
CA ILE A 52 1.73 6.72 6.11
C ILE A 52 1.84 7.64 4.89
N GLY A 53 2.72 8.62 4.97
CA GLY A 53 3.09 9.47 3.85
C GLY A 53 4.38 8.97 3.20
N ILE A 54 4.45 9.02 1.87
CA ILE A 54 5.62 8.56 1.10
C ILE A 54 5.88 9.54 -0.04
N ASP A 55 7.11 10.05 -0.13
CA ASP A 55 7.55 10.83 -1.28
C ASP A 55 8.33 9.96 -2.28
N PRO A 56 8.29 10.29 -3.57
CA PRO A 56 9.18 9.69 -4.56
C PRO A 56 10.63 10.04 -4.22
N ASN A 57 11.52 9.07 -4.38
CA ASN A 57 12.95 9.30 -4.31
C ASN A 57 13.43 9.99 -5.60
N LYS A 58 13.48 11.32 -5.59
CA LYS A 58 13.89 12.16 -6.73
C LYS A 58 15.28 11.84 -7.29
N ASN A 59 16.11 11.14 -6.54
CA ASN A 59 17.45 10.74 -6.96
C ASN A 59 17.48 9.41 -7.73
N ILE A 60 16.41 8.61 -7.66
CA ILE A 60 16.35 7.28 -8.28
C ILE A 60 15.13 7.20 -9.20
N LYS A 61 15.41 7.31 -10.50
CA LYS A 61 14.40 7.08 -11.54
C LYS A 61 14.11 5.59 -11.69
N ASN A 62 12.88 5.29 -12.07
CA ASN A 62 12.51 3.94 -12.47
C ASN A 62 13.42 3.44 -13.60
N PRO A 63 13.89 2.18 -13.55
CA PRO A 63 14.58 1.60 -14.69
C PRO A 63 13.63 1.48 -15.88
N LYS A 64 13.95 2.13 -17.00
CA LYS A 64 13.11 2.13 -18.22
C LYS A 64 12.69 0.74 -18.68
N LYS A 65 13.59 -0.25 -18.56
CA LYS A 65 13.31 -1.66 -18.91
C LYS A 65 12.13 -2.22 -18.10
N VAL A 66 12.02 -1.83 -16.83
CA VAL A 66 10.98 -2.29 -15.90
C VAL A 66 9.68 -1.57 -16.22
N GLU A 67 9.71 -0.27 -16.49
CA GLU A 67 8.51 0.46 -16.92
C GLU A 67 7.91 -0.13 -18.19
N ILE A 68 8.74 -0.39 -19.21
CA ILE A 68 8.31 -1.01 -20.48
C ILE A 68 7.74 -2.42 -20.25
N GLN A 69 8.32 -3.19 -19.34
CA GLN A 69 7.84 -4.54 -19.05
C GLN A 69 6.46 -4.53 -18.37
N TYR A 70 6.20 -3.58 -17.49
CA TYR A 70 5.01 -3.55 -16.63
C TYR A 70 3.94 -2.53 -17.04
N MET A 71 4.16 -1.74 -18.10
CA MET A 71 3.13 -0.85 -18.64
C MET A 71 2.02 -1.66 -19.33
N GLY A 72 0.78 -1.29 -19.01
CA GLY A 72 -0.41 -1.78 -19.69
C GLY A 72 -0.65 -1.10 -21.04
N CYS A 73 -1.58 -1.63 -21.83
CA CYS A 73 -2.01 -1.00 -23.08
C CYS A 73 -2.61 0.41 -22.88
N ASP A 74 -3.26 0.65 -21.74
CA ASP A 74 -3.91 1.92 -21.37
C ASP A 74 -3.01 2.84 -20.52
N PHE A 75 -1.70 2.62 -20.52
CA PHE A 75 -0.76 3.38 -19.71
C PHE A 75 -0.76 4.88 -20.07
N GLN A 76 -0.78 5.72 -19.04
CA GLN A 76 -0.74 7.18 -19.15
C GLN A 76 0.54 7.70 -18.49
N ASN A 77 1.31 8.48 -19.25
CA ASN A 77 2.40 9.27 -18.69
C ASN A 77 1.83 10.44 -17.87
N ASP A 78 2.58 10.85 -16.85
CA ASP A 78 2.28 12.03 -16.03
C ASP A 78 0.86 12.02 -15.44
N LEU A 79 0.37 10.82 -15.06
CA LEU A 79 -0.94 10.65 -14.44
C LEU A 79 -1.00 11.26 -13.04
N PHE A 80 0.10 11.21 -12.31
CA PHE A 80 0.21 11.66 -10.92
C PHE A 80 1.62 12.21 -10.60
N ALA A 81 1.73 13.01 -9.55
CA ALA A 81 3.00 13.58 -9.11
C ALA A 81 3.97 12.49 -8.62
N GLY A 82 5.23 12.52 -9.07
CA GLY A 82 6.24 11.53 -8.69
C GLY A 82 6.28 10.27 -9.57
N GLN A 83 5.42 10.15 -10.59
CA GLN A 83 5.51 9.08 -11.58
C GLN A 83 6.90 9.06 -12.25
N GLY A 84 7.45 7.85 -12.46
CA GLY A 84 8.79 7.66 -13.03
C GLY A 84 9.93 7.62 -12.01
N TYR A 85 9.63 7.71 -10.72
CA TYR A 85 10.61 7.60 -9.63
C TYR A 85 10.22 6.46 -8.67
N LEU A 86 11.22 5.84 -8.04
CA LEU A 86 10.99 4.86 -6.99
C LEU A 86 10.31 5.54 -5.80
N LEU A 87 9.46 4.80 -5.07
CA LEU A 87 9.02 5.23 -3.76
C LEU A 87 10.21 5.37 -2.80
N GLY A 88 10.23 6.48 -2.08
CA GLY A 88 11.22 6.76 -1.07
C GLY A 88 10.91 6.10 0.27
N LYS A 89 11.53 6.66 1.31
CA LYS A 89 11.34 6.20 2.69
C LYS A 89 9.93 6.56 3.17
N PRO A 90 9.21 5.63 3.81
CA PRO A 90 7.89 5.93 4.35
C PRO A 90 8.01 6.74 5.64
N HIS A 91 6.96 7.49 5.97
CA HIS A 91 6.83 8.27 7.19
C HIS A 91 5.50 7.94 7.87
N LEU A 92 5.54 7.43 9.10
CA LEU A 92 4.34 7.25 9.92
C LEU A 92 3.80 8.64 10.30
N VAL A 93 2.58 8.96 9.87
CA VAL A 93 1.96 10.27 10.04
C VAL A 93 0.95 10.26 11.17
N ASN A 94 0.07 9.26 11.21
CA ASN A 94 -0.97 9.16 12.23
C ASN A 94 -1.24 7.70 12.61
N ARG A 95 -1.82 7.51 13.79
CA ARG A 95 -2.36 6.26 14.30
C ARG A 95 -3.71 6.57 14.95
N GLY A 96 -4.77 5.90 14.52
CA GLY A 96 -6.13 6.17 14.99
C GLY A 96 -7.09 5.02 14.71
N ASP A 97 -8.31 5.15 15.20
CA ASP A 97 -9.42 4.30 14.78
C ASP A 97 -9.85 4.65 13.34
N SER A 98 -10.59 3.75 12.66
CA SER A 98 -10.99 3.92 11.25
C SER A 98 -11.80 5.21 10.95
N PHE A 99 -12.26 5.93 11.97
CA PHE A 99 -12.92 7.23 11.83
C PHE A 99 -11.94 8.42 11.88
N SER A 100 -10.79 8.29 12.55
CA SER A 100 -9.84 9.38 12.76
C SER A 100 -8.69 9.41 11.76
N VAL A 101 -8.43 8.34 11.02
CA VAL A 101 -7.28 8.31 10.09
C VAL A 101 -7.50 9.17 8.84
N HIS A 102 -8.74 9.33 8.38
CA HIS A 102 -9.09 10.29 7.31
C HIS A 102 -8.98 11.76 7.75
N HIS A 103 -8.95 12.01 9.07
CA HIS A 103 -8.92 13.32 9.69
C HIS A 103 -7.54 13.57 10.32
N VAL A 104 -6.60 14.15 9.55
CA VAL A 104 -5.45 14.86 10.13
C VAL A 104 -6.01 15.90 11.11
N PRO A 105 -5.72 15.81 12.43
CA PRO A 105 -6.37 16.67 13.42
C PRO A 105 -5.99 18.13 13.19
N GLU A 106 -6.97 19.02 13.37
CA GLU A 106 -6.81 20.47 13.23
C GLU A 106 -5.74 21.03 14.20
N GLU A 107 -5.51 20.36 15.32
CA GLU A 107 -4.51 20.71 16.34
C GLU A 107 -3.05 20.52 15.87
N TRP A 108 -2.83 19.80 14.75
CA TRP A 108 -1.53 19.78 14.06
C TRP A 108 -1.35 21.01 13.15
N ASN A 109 -2.38 21.85 12.97
CA ASN A 109 -2.26 23.19 12.38
C ASN A 109 -1.78 24.24 13.40
N ASP A 110 -1.92 23.99 14.71
CA ASP A 110 -1.62 25.00 15.73
C ASP A 110 -0.27 24.75 16.39
N GLY A 111 0.77 25.32 15.77
CA GLY A 111 1.91 25.84 16.53
C GLY A 111 3.30 25.42 16.13
N LEU A 112 3.51 24.63 15.06
CA LEU A 112 4.87 24.24 14.67
C LEU A 112 5.49 24.96 13.48
N PHE A 113 4.79 25.47 12.45
CA PHE A 113 5.47 26.19 11.36
C PHE A 113 4.64 27.30 10.67
N THR A 114 5.38 28.31 10.20
CA THR A 114 5.04 29.70 9.82
C THR A 114 4.14 29.93 8.59
N LYS A 115 3.23 30.91 8.74
CA LYS A 115 2.62 31.94 7.84
C LYS A 115 2.66 31.91 6.30
N GLU A 116 3.11 30.86 5.64
CA GLU A 116 2.90 30.65 4.21
C GLU A 116 2.44 29.20 4.02
N ARG A 117 1.16 28.95 3.71
CA ARG A 117 0.67 27.94 2.72
C ARG A 117 -0.75 27.43 3.02
N GLY A 118 -1.42 27.01 1.94
CA GLY A 118 -2.86 26.78 1.84
C GLY A 118 -3.40 25.48 2.46
N VAL A 119 -4.72 25.38 2.37
CA VAL A 119 -5.61 24.40 3.02
C VAL A 119 -5.28 22.97 2.53
N ARG A 120 -4.72 22.14 3.42
CA ARG A 120 -4.36 20.70 3.20
C ARG A 120 -3.52 20.34 1.94
N GLY A 121 -2.62 21.22 1.49
CA GLY A 121 -1.76 21.00 0.31
C GLY A 121 -0.50 20.14 0.53
N SER A 122 -0.70 18.89 0.99
CA SER A 122 0.18 17.71 1.14
C SER A 122 1.68 17.89 1.50
N ARG A 123 2.08 17.34 2.65
CA ARG A 123 3.50 17.15 3.02
C ARG A 123 4.16 16.05 2.19
N PHE A 124 3.39 15.06 1.75
CA PHE A 124 3.84 13.88 1.03
C PHE A 124 3.06 13.68 -0.27
N THR A 125 3.74 13.15 -1.28
CA THR A 125 3.21 12.95 -2.63
C THR A 125 2.21 11.79 -2.69
N HIS A 126 2.56 10.66 -2.07
CA HIS A 126 1.74 9.44 -2.01
C HIS A 126 1.34 9.14 -0.57
N TRP A 127 0.22 8.45 -0.42
CA TRP A 127 -0.31 8.03 0.86
C TRP A 127 -0.58 6.53 0.88
N LEU A 128 -0.38 5.92 2.04
CA LEU A 128 -0.80 4.56 2.34
C LEU A 128 -1.52 4.55 3.68
N HIS A 129 -2.69 3.93 3.74
CA HIS A 129 -3.34 3.59 5.00
C HIS A 129 -3.59 2.08 5.08
N THR A 130 -3.87 1.61 6.28
CA THR A 130 -4.06 0.18 6.54
C THR A 130 -5.52 -0.13 6.80
N HIS A 131 -6.01 -1.29 6.39
CA HIS A 131 -7.33 -1.78 6.77
C HIS A 131 -7.19 -2.97 7.73
N PRO A 132 -7.18 -2.75 9.07
CA PRO A 132 -7.18 -3.83 10.04
C PRO A 132 -8.47 -4.66 9.94
N ASN A 133 -8.34 -5.98 9.72
CA ASN A 133 -9.45 -6.90 9.51
C ASN A 133 -10.41 -6.52 8.37
N ALA A 134 -9.92 -5.78 7.37
CA ALA A 134 -10.68 -5.47 6.17
C ALA A 134 -9.83 -5.64 4.90
N PRO A 135 -10.46 -6.00 3.76
CA PRO A 135 -9.76 -6.14 2.48
C PRO A 135 -9.22 -4.80 1.98
N ALA A 136 -8.22 -4.86 1.10
CA ALA A 136 -7.63 -3.67 0.50
C ALA A 136 -8.53 -3.18 -0.64
N ILE A 137 -9.63 -2.51 -0.27
CA ILE A 137 -10.64 -1.95 -1.19
C ILE A 137 -10.98 -0.53 -0.71
N PRO A 138 -10.98 0.48 -1.60
CA PRO A 138 -11.30 1.84 -1.19
C PRO A 138 -12.77 1.97 -0.76
N SER A 139 -12.99 2.56 0.40
CA SER A 139 -14.28 3.06 0.85
C SER A 139 -14.61 4.41 0.18
N MET A 140 -15.82 4.95 0.44
CA MET A 140 -16.16 6.30 0.00
C MET A 140 -15.27 7.36 0.66
N ALA A 141 -14.92 7.17 1.94
CA ALA A 141 -14.04 8.08 2.66
C ALA A 141 -12.63 8.08 2.06
N ASP A 142 -12.15 6.93 1.60
CA ASP A 142 -10.85 6.81 0.90
C ASP A 142 -10.89 7.52 -0.44
N ALA A 143 -11.99 7.39 -1.19
CA ALA A 143 -12.16 8.08 -2.47
C ALA A 143 -12.22 9.61 -2.31
N ASP A 144 -12.87 10.09 -1.25
CA ASP A 144 -12.94 11.52 -0.89
C ASP A 144 -11.58 12.05 -0.44
N ALA A 145 -10.87 11.31 0.42
CA ALA A 145 -9.52 11.65 0.86
C ALA A 145 -8.55 11.73 -0.32
N ALA A 146 -8.62 10.76 -1.24
CA ALA A 146 -7.75 10.70 -2.41
C ALA A 146 -7.89 11.90 -3.36
N GLN A 147 -9.02 12.62 -3.33
CA GLN A 147 -9.18 13.84 -4.16
C GLN A 147 -8.12 14.90 -3.85
N TRP A 148 -7.59 14.89 -2.62
CA TRP A 148 -6.57 15.82 -2.13
C TRP A 148 -5.14 15.30 -2.31
N THR A 149 -4.97 14.09 -2.85
CA THR A 149 -3.66 13.49 -3.13
C THR A 149 -3.17 13.89 -4.53
N GLU A 150 -1.90 14.31 -4.63
CA GLU A 150 -1.24 14.61 -5.90
C GLU A 150 -0.66 13.37 -6.59
N GLY A 151 -0.20 12.40 -5.78
CA GLY A 151 0.36 11.13 -6.21
C GLY A 151 -0.70 10.02 -6.26
N CYS A 152 -0.47 8.96 -5.48
CA CYS A 152 -1.36 7.81 -5.39
C CYS A 152 -1.75 7.54 -3.95
N ASP A 153 -2.95 7.01 -3.78
CA ASP A 153 -3.38 6.39 -2.54
C ASP A 153 -3.17 4.88 -2.62
N MET A 154 -2.83 4.30 -1.48
CA MET A 154 -2.53 2.89 -1.31
C MET A 154 -3.23 2.35 -0.08
N ILE A 155 -3.64 1.08 -0.15
CA ILE A 155 -4.32 0.40 0.94
C ILE A 155 -3.60 -0.90 1.23
N LEU A 156 -3.24 -1.11 2.49
CA LEU A 156 -2.74 -2.38 3.01
C LEU A 156 -3.83 -3.04 3.87
N GLY A 157 -4.55 -4.02 3.33
CA GLY A 157 -5.52 -4.83 4.08
C GLY A 157 -4.83 -5.95 4.86
N ILE A 158 -5.27 -6.19 6.09
CA ILE A 158 -4.65 -7.20 6.98
C ILE A 158 -5.72 -8.09 7.59
N LYS A 159 -5.67 -9.40 7.31
CA LYS A 159 -6.52 -10.40 7.97
C LYS A 159 -5.79 -10.96 9.18
N TYR A 160 -6.36 -10.83 10.38
CA TYR A 160 -5.72 -11.33 11.61
C TYR A 160 -6.73 -11.89 12.63
N SER A 161 -6.23 -12.63 13.63
CA SER A 161 -7.02 -13.08 14.79
C SER A 161 -6.29 -12.85 16.13
N PRO A 162 -6.97 -12.59 17.25
CA PRO A 162 -8.43 -12.48 17.39
C PRO A 162 -8.98 -11.31 16.58
N GLU A 163 -10.17 -11.49 16.02
CA GLU A 163 -10.84 -10.44 15.26
C GLU A 163 -11.24 -9.30 16.19
N GLY A 164 -11.25 -8.09 15.64
CA GLY A 164 -11.80 -6.93 16.33
C GLY A 164 -13.32 -6.94 16.31
N ILE A 165 -13.94 -5.77 16.48
CA ILE A 165 -15.40 -5.63 16.46
C ILE A 165 -16.00 -5.97 15.08
N LEU A 166 -15.22 -5.77 14.01
CA LEU A 166 -15.65 -6.04 12.63
C LEU A 166 -14.93 -7.28 12.08
N PRO A 167 -15.68 -8.27 11.54
CA PRO A 167 -15.10 -9.46 10.93
C PRO A 167 -14.54 -9.15 9.54
N TRP A 168 -13.66 -10.03 9.06
CA TRP A 168 -13.14 -9.95 7.69
C TRP A 168 -14.25 -10.10 6.65
N PHE A 169 -14.43 -9.10 5.78
CA PHE A 169 -15.42 -9.13 4.70
C PHE A 169 -14.91 -9.90 3.47
N GLU A 170 -15.59 -10.96 3.04
CA GLU A 170 -15.21 -11.74 1.85
C GLU A 170 -15.95 -11.33 0.56
N ASP A 171 -17.21 -10.90 0.67
CA ASP A 171 -18.08 -10.54 -0.46
C ASP A 171 -18.07 -9.03 -0.75
N VAL A 172 -16.93 -8.52 -1.18
CA VAL A 172 -16.77 -7.09 -1.51
C VAL A 172 -16.40 -6.93 -2.98
N ASN A 173 -17.15 -6.11 -3.72
CA ASN A 173 -16.84 -5.78 -5.11
C ASN A 173 -15.54 -4.98 -5.20
N GLY A 174 -14.60 -5.43 -6.03
CA GLY A 174 -13.32 -4.76 -6.24
C GLY A 174 -12.22 -5.74 -6.65
N VAL A 175 -11.10 -5.21 -7.17
CA VAL A 175 -9.92 -6.03 -7.50
C VAL A 175 -9.07 -6.18 -6.25
N ARG A 176 -9.14 -7.35 -5.63
CA ARG A 176 -8.30 -7.71 -4.47
C ARG A 176 -6.93 -8.17 -4.94
N ARG A 177 -5.88 -7.73 -4.26
CA ARG A 177 -4.49 -8.08 -4.60
C ARG A 177 -3.75 -8.60 -3.39
N LYS A 178 -3.62 -9.90 -3.31
CA LYS A 178 -3.03 -10.56 -2.15
C LYS A 178 -1.50 -10.56 -2.18
N LEU A 179 -0.93 -10.34 -1.01
CA LEU A 179 0.49 -10.36 -0.69
C LEU A 179 0.75 -11.55 0.24
N ASN A 180 0.52 -12.75 -0.29
CA ASN A 180 0.56 -13.99 0.47
C ASN A 180 1.42 -15.04 -0.27
N PRO A 181 2.34 -15.72 0.42
CA PRO A 181 3.20 -16.69 -0.26
C PRO A 181 2.46 -17.96 -0.67
N MET A 182 1.25 -18.23 -0.16
CA MET A 182 0.59 -19.52 -0.25
C MET A 182 -0.43 -19.65 -1.39
N GLU A 183 -0.84 -18.55 -2.02
CA GLU A 183 -2.03 -18.57 -2.89
C GLU A 183 -1.84 -19.10 -4.31
N ILE A 184 -0.62 -19.04 -4.85
CA ILE A 184 -0.40 -19.47 -6.24
C ILE A 184 -0.28 -21.00 -6.35
N ASP A 185 -0.04 -21.70 -5.24
CA ASP A 185 0.20 -23.14 -5.25
C ASP A 185 -1.12 -23.89 -5.03
N LYS A 186 -1.95 -23.97 -6.08
CA LYS A 186 -3.10 -24.87 -6.15
C LYS A 186 -2.61 -26.32 -6.04
N GLY A 187 -2.46 -26.82 -4.82
CA GLY A 187 -2.06 -28.20 -4.55
C GLY A 187 -1.28 -28.43 -3.26
N ILE A 188 -0.83 -27.39 -2.56
CA ILE A 188 -0.14 -27.58 -1.28
C ILE A 188 -1.16 -27.59 -0.15
N ASN A 189 -1.23 -28.70 0.57
CA ASN A 189 -1.99 -28.82 1.81
C ASN A 189 -1.27 -28.01 2.90
N THR A 190 -1.57 -26.71 2.98
CA THR A 190 -0.81 -25.80 3.83
C THR A 190 -1.31 -25.85 5.28
N ASN A 191 -0.72 -26.75 6.06
CA ASN A 191 -0.93 -26.82 7.52
C ASN A 191 -0.40 -25.58 8.30
N LYS A 192 0.17 -24.57 7.64
CA LYS A 192 0.42 -23.25 8.22
C LYS A 192 -0.52 -22.24 7.55
N LYS A 193 -1.69 -22.01 8.13
CA LYS A 193 -2.70 -21.05 7.65
C LYS A 193 -2.33 -19.58 7.87
N ASN A 194 -1.18 -19.28 8.46
CA ASN A 194 -0.81 -17.94 8.91
C ASN A 194 0.60 -17.53 8.48
N ILE A 195 0.73 -16.24 8.13
CA ILE A 195 1.99 -15.56 7.80
C ILE A 195 2.88 -15.49 9.05
N GLY A 196 2.29 -15.32 10.22
CA GLY A 196 2.98 -15.39 11.51
C GLY A 196 2.20 -14.69 12.63
N ILE A 197 2.91 -14.25 13.66
CA ILE A 197 2.33 -13.56 14.83
C ILE A 197 2.96 -12.16 14.93
N ALA A 198 2.12 -11.13 15.00
CA ALA A 198 2.50 -9.75 15.22
C ALA A 198 2.96 -9.51 16.66
N LYS A 199 3.72 -8.43 16.90
CA LYS A 199 4.23 -8.09 18.25
C LYS A 199 3.12 -7.84 19.28
N THR A 200 1.94 -7.47 18.80
CA THR A 200 0.73 -7.26 19.57
C THR A 200 0.02 -8.57 19.96
N GLY A 201 0.52 -9.73 19.53
CA GLY A 201 -0.06 -11.05 19.81
C GLY A 201 -1.06 -11.54 18.76
N HIS A 202 -1.43 -10.69 17.80
CA HIS A 202 -2.34 -11.06 16.71
C HIS A 202 -1.69 -12.05 15.73
N VAL A 203 -2.40 -13.11 15.38
CA VAL A 203 -2.02 -14.05 14.32
C VAL A 203 -2.40 -13.46 12.98
N ILE A 204 -1.43 -13.27 12.08
CA ILE A 204 -1.64 -12.70 10.74
C ILE A 204 -1.90 -13.82 9.74
N HIS A 205 -3.05 -13.78 9.07
CA HIS A 205 -3.50 -14.79 8.12
C HIS A 205 -3.22 -14.40 6.67
N ASP A 206 -3.48 -13.15 6.31
CA ASP A 206 -3.40 -12.67 4.94
C ASP A 206 -3.09 -11.16 4.89
N LEU A 207 -2.50 -10.72 3.78
CA LEU A 207 -2.24 -9.32 3.47
C LEU A 207 -2.72 -9.01 2.06
N GLU A 208 -3.24 -7.81 1.86
CA GLU A 208 -3.63 -7.30 0.55
C GLU A 208 -3.06 -5.92 0.32
N LEU A 209 -2.55 -5.63 -0.88
CA LEU A 209 -1.95 -4.35 -1.21
C LEU A 209 -2.44 -3.87 -2.57
N ILE A 210 -3.06 -2.69 -2.60
CA ILE A 210 -3.49 -2.01 -3.84
C ILE A 210 -3.01 -0.57 -3.88
N SER A 211 -2.99 0.01 -5.08
CA SER A 211 -2.86 1.45 -5.28
C SER A 211 -3.89 1.94 -6.29
N PHE A 212 -4.36 3.16 -6.09
CA PHE A 212 -5.28 3.83 -6.99
C PHE A 212 -4.99 5.33 -7.08
N HIS A 213 -5.42 5.91 -8.19
CA HIS A 213 -5.41 7.34 -8.43
C HIS A 213 -6.79 7.93 -8.14
N LYS A 214 -6.86 9.21 -7.74
CA LYS A 214 -8.12 9.91 -7.42
C LYS A 214 -9.20 9.91 -8.50
N ARG A 215 -8.82 9.63 -9.75
CA ARG A 215 -9.74 9.40 -10.90
C ARG A 215 -10.39 8.00 -10.89
N GLY A 216 -10.12 7.17 -9.87
CA GLY A 216 -10.64 5.81 -9.74
C GLY A 216 -9.89 4.75 -10.55
N PHE A 217 -8.68 5.05 -11.02
CA PHE A 217 -7.89 4.07 -11.79
C PHE A 217 -6.96 3.28 -10.89
N GLY A 218 -6.85 1.99 -11.14
CA GLY A 218 -5.80 1.17 -10.55
C GLY A 218 -4.42 1.62 -11.00
N VAL A 219 -3.50 1.71 -10.05
CA VAL A 219 -2.07 1.94 -10.28
C VAL A 219 -1.32 0.65 -9.93
N ASN A 220 -0.51 0.15 -10.87
CA ASN A 220 0.18 -1.13 -10.70
C ASN A 220 1.34 -0.97 -9.72
N ILE A 221 1.31 -1.65 -8.57
CA ILE A 221 2.47 -1.70 -7.68
C ILE A 221 3.41 -2.79 -8.17
N ILE A 222 4.69 -2.46 -8.33
CA ILE A 222 5.75 -3.43 -8.58
C ILE A 222 6.68 -3.41 -7.37
N LEU A 223 6.92 -4.57 -6.77
CA LEU A 223 7.80 -4.72 -5.62
C LEU A 223 9.23 -4.94 -6.10
N THR A 224 10.15 -4.07 -5.68
CA THR A 224 11.50 -4.02 -6.25
C THR A 224 12.59 -4.11 -5.19
N ASP A 225 13.83 -4.32 -5.63
CA ASP A 225 15.01 -3.93 -4.86
C ASP A 225 15.12 -2.39 -4.77
N ASP A 226 16.15 -1.91 -4.05
CA ASP A 226 16.41 -0.47 -3.86
C ASP A 226 16.88 0.25 -5.14
N LEU A 227 17.15 -0.50 -6.22
CA LEU A 227 17.54 0.01 -7.54
C LEU A 227 16.37 -0.01 -8.54
N GLY A 228 15.20 -0.51 -8.12
CA GLY A 228 13.99 -0.55 -8.94
C GLY A 228 13.90 -1.78 -9.84
N ASN A 229 14.72 -2.82 -9.63
CA ASN A 229 14.54 -4.10 -10.31
C ASN A 229 13.50 -4.95 -9.56
N PRO A 230 12.56 -5.61 -10.26
CA PRO A 230 11.59 -6.51 -9.64
C PRO A 230 12.27 -7.65 -8.86
N ILE A 231 11.71 -7.97 -7.68
CA ILE A 231 12.12 -9.10 -6.82
C ILE A 231 11.74 -10.46 -7.41
#